data_AF-A0A6P4J9S3-F1
#
_entry.id   AF-A0A6P4J9S3-F1
#
_cell.length_a   1.000
_cell.length_b   1.000
_cell.length_c   1.000
_cell.angle_alpha   90.00
_cell.angle_beta   90.00
_cell.angle_gamma   90.00
#
_symmetry.space_group_name_H-M   'P 1'
#
loop_
_entity.id
_entity.type
_entity.pdbx_description
1 polymer ?
#
loop_
_entity_poly.entity_id
_entity_poly.type
_entity_poly.pdbx_seq_one_letter_code
_entity_poly.pdbx_strand_id
1 'polypeptide(L)'
;MVRTKGKLNVPLIYLHRLIRILPLLAISILVYVKLIPIISGGPLFGGGFSGREACESEWYWTVLFLNNFKKRRCLVHTWYLSVDMQLFLLSPILLISLYKWGKKAAAGIVILIVLLSGCLFATMLANNYSMLFKKISRAGVMKVYFATHTHATPWLIGFLFGYFLHLNTNKKFQLSRVSVWSGWILCLAMIFTSIFALFWDEKWSASPLSTLAESFYYTLTRLAWPVALCWVVFACMQGYGGLANSFLSSPLWQPLSRLSFSVYIWHILFLEINAKSARTISYFSDYSQMCKFWSCFGFTVLLSYVMYLIIEAPFAGFDNFIRPRNMESKTKSVHKQPESNCDFELNT
;
A
#
# COMPACT_ATOMS: atom_id res chain seq x y z
N MET A 1 5.04 -7.03 19.48
CA MET A 1 4.60 -8.36 18.98
C MET A 1 4.76 -9.37 20.11
N VAL A 2 3.68 -10.05 20.48
CA VAL A 2 3.70 -11.11 21.49
C VAL A 2 4.65 -12.22 20.99
N ARG A 3 5.64 -12.61 21.80
CA ARG A 3 6.49 -13.76 21.53
C ARG A 3 5.66 -15.04 21.68
N THR A 4 4.91 -15.42 20.67
CA THR A 4 4.37 -16.77 20.57
C THR A 4 5.56 -17.72 20.42
N LYS A 5 5.71 -18.65 21.38
CA LYS A 5 6.75 -19.68 21.42
C LYS A 5 6.67 -20.64 20.21
N GLY A 6 6.94 -20.15 19.00
CA GLY A 6 6.98 -20.92 17.75
C GLY A 6 5.63 -21.41 17.20
N LYS A 7 4.48 -21.11 17.84
CA LYS A 7 3.16 -21.53 17.32
C LYS A 7 2.53 -20.41 16.47
N LEU A 8 2.53 -20.61 15.16
CA LEU A 8 1.89 -19.72 14.18
C LEU A 8 0.44 -20.18 13.94
N ASN A 9 -0.53 -19.47 14.50
CA ASN A 9 -1.94 -19.74 14.24
C ASN A 9 -2.35 -19.12 12.90
N VAL A 10 -2.10 -19.85 11.81
CA VAL A 10 -2.37 -19.39 10.43
C VAL A 10 -3.83 -18.96 10.22
N PRO A 11 -4.86 -19.72 10.65
CA PRO A 11 -6.25 -19.30 10.46
C PRO A 11 -6.59 -17.98 11.16
N LEU A 12 -6.01 -17.75 12.35
CA LEU A 12 -6.23 -16.54 13.13
C LEU A 12 -5.63 -15.29 12.43
N ILE A 13 -4.46 -15.45 11.79
CA ILE A 13 -3.82 -14.38 11.01
C ILE A 13 -4.71 -13.95 9.84
N TYR A 14 -5.29 -14.90 9.11
CA TYR A 14 -6.20 -14.59 8.02
C TYR A 14 -7.50 -13.97 8.53
N LEU A 15 -8.06 -14.48 9.63
CA LEU A 15 -9.28 -13.94 10.23
C LEU A 15 -9.12 -12.47 10.64
N HIS A 16 -8.06 -12.13 11.37
CA HIS A 16 -7.80 -10.74 11.79
C HIS A 16 -7.71 -9.78 10.58
N ARG A 17 -7.09 -10.25 9.49
CA ARG A 17 -6.99 -9.44 8.27
C ARG A 17 -8.34 -9.26 7.57
N LEU A 18 -9.14 -10.32 7.50
CA LEU A 18 -10.47 -10.26 6.90
C LEU A 18 -11.40 -9.34 7.68
N ILE A 19 -11.40 -9.42 9.02
CA ILE A 19 -12.21 -8.52 9.88
C ILE A 19 -11.86 -7.05 9.66
N ARG A 20 -10.58 -6.75 9.39
CA ARG A 20 -10.15 -5.38 9.11
C ARG A 20 -10.59 -4.86 7.74
N ILE A 21 -10.53 -5.69 6.70
CA ILE A 21 -10.69 -5.26 5.30
C ILE A 21 -12.14 -5.41 4.82
N LEU A 22 -12.76 -6.55 5.12
CA LEU A 22 -14.01 -6.98 4.50
C LEU A 22 -15.21 -6.09 4.82
N PRO A 23 -15.42 -5.60 6.06
CA PRO A 23 -16.61 -4.81 6.38
C PRO A 23 -16.71 -3.53 5.56
N LEU A 24 -15.60 -2.78 5.45
CA LEU A 24 -15.57 -1.54 4.69
C LEU A 24 -15.71 -1.78 3.19
N LEU A 25 -15.10 -2.86 2.68
CA LEU A 25 -15.24 -3.26 1.27
C LEU A 25 -16.68 -3.66 0.93
N ALA A 26 -17.35 -4.41 1.81
CA ALA A 26 -18.74 -4.81 1.59
C ALA A 26 -19.69 -3.60 1.59
N ILE A 27 -19.49 -2.68 2.53
CA ILE A 27 -20.30 -1.45 2.61
C ILE A 27 -20.03 -0.53 1.42
N SER A 28 -18.79 -0.43 0.93
CA SER A 28 -18.52 0.37 -0.26
C SER A 28 -19.26 -0.17 -1.48
N ILE A 29 -19.30 -1.49 -1.70
CA ILE A 29 -20.09 -2.09 -2.79
C ILE A 29 -21.57 -1.68 -2.68
N LEU A 30 -22.16 -1.77 -1.48
CA LEU A 30 -23.55 -1.36 -1.24
C LEU A 30 -23.78 0.12 -1.55
N VAL A 31 -22.88 1.01 -1.08
CA VAL A 31 -22.97 2.45 -1.34
C VAL A 31 -22.88 2.74 -2.84
N TYR A 32 -21.96 2.10 -3.57
CA TYR A 32 -21.85 2.30 -5.01
C TYR A 32 -23.09 1.81 -5.76
N VAL A 33 -23.64 0.64 -5.42
CA VAL A 33 -24.80 0.07 -6.13
C VAL A 33 -26.10 0.79 -5.78
N LYS A 34 -26.32 1.17 -4.51
CA LYS A 34 -27.61 1.69 -4.04
C LYS A 34 -27.65 3.19 -3.85
N LEU A 35 -26.61 3.79 -3.26
CA LEU A 35 -26.65 5.21 -2.89
C LEU A 35 -26.25 6.11 -4.05
N ILE A 36 -25.17 5.77 -4.77
CA ILE A 36 -24.61 6.63 -5.82
C ILE A 36 -25.60 6.94 -6.95
N PRO A 37 -26.39 5.99 -7.47
CA PRO A 37 -27.39 6.30 -8.49
C PRO A 37 -28.46 7.31 -8.04
N ILE A 38 -28.65 7.50 -6.73
CA ILE A 38 -29.64 8.43 -6.15
C ILE A 38 -29.03 9.81 -5.96
N ILE A 39 -27.81 9.89 -5.41
CA ILE A 39 -27.18 11.17 -5.02
C ILE A 39 -26.35 11.82 -6.12
N SER A 40 -25.93 11.05 -7.14
CA SER A 40 -25.10 11.55 -8.22
C SER A 40 -25.91 11.78 -9.48
N GLY A 41 -25.62 12.89 -10.17
CA GLY A 41 -26.29 13.29 -11.39
C GLY A 41 -25.29 13.98 -12.32
N GLY A 42 -25.53 13.89 -13.61
CA GLY A 42 -24.65 14.47 -14.61
C GLY A 42 -24.84 13.85 -15.99
N PRO A 43 -24.37 14.52 -17.04
CA PRO A 43 -24.57 14.06 -18.41
C PRO A 43 -23.92 12.70 -18.68
N LEU A 44 -22.82 12.38 -17.98
CA LEU A 44 -22.09 11.12 -18.16
C LEU A 44 -22.50 10.02 -17.15
N PHE A 45 -23.54 10.28 -16.35
CA PHE A 45 -24.12 9.31 -15.41
C PHE A 45 -25.22 8.42 -16.01
N GLY A 46 -25.58 8.60 -17.28
CA GLY A 46 -26.60 7.76 -17.95
C GLY A 46 -26.29 6.25 -17.90
N GLY A 47 -25.02 5.86 -17.92
CA GLY A 47 -24.57 4.47 -17.72
C GLY A 47 -24.24 4.07 -16.27
N GLY A 48 -24.52 4.95 -15.30
CA GLY A 48 -24.12 4.79 -13.90
C GLY A 48 -22.62 4.96 -13.66
N PHE A 49 -22.14 4.47 -12.51
CA PHE A 49 -20.73 4.43 -12.14
C PHE A 49 -19.98 3.33 -12.92
N SER A 50 -18.65 3.42 -13.00
CA SER A 50 -17.88 2.46 -13.78
C SER A 50 -17.92 1.07 -13.15
N GLY A 51 -18.32 0.06 -13.94
CA GLY A 51 -18.42 -1.32 -13.45
C GLY A 51 -19.72 -1.63 -12.70
N ARG A 52 -20.76 -0.80 -12.85
CA ARG A 52 -22.08 -1.03 -12.24
C ARG A 52 -22.64 -2.43 -12.46
N GLU A 53 -22.71 -2.87 -13.70
CA GLU A 53 -23.21 -4.22 -14.04
C GLU A 53 -22.45 -5.33 -13.30
N ALA A 54 -21.12 -5.17 -13.19
CA ALA A 54 -20.27 -6.12 -12.49
C ALA A 54 -20.46 -6.06 -10.96
N CYS A 55 -20.83 -4.91 -10.40
CA CYS A 55 -21.22 -4.81 -9.00
C CYS A 55 -22.62 -5.38 -8.71
N GLU A 56 -23.53 -5.37 -9.67
CA GLU A 56 -24.87 -5.94 -9.49
C GLU A 56 -24.84 -7.47 -9.64
N SER A 57 -24.09 -7.99 -10.61
CA SER A 57 -24.07 -9.42 -10.96
C SER A 57 -22.87 -10.21 -10.41
N GLU A 58 -21.73 -9.55 -10.19
CA GLU A 58 -20.42 -10.20 -9.98
C GLU A 58 -19.69 -9.68 -8.70
N TRP A 59 -20.38 -9.00 -7.78
CA TRP A 59 -19.78 -8.40 -6.58
C TRP A 59 -19.01 -9.39 -5.70
N TYR A 60 -19.46 -10.65 -5.68
CA TYR A 60 -18.87 -11.71 -4.87
C TYR A 60 -17.40 -11.99 -5.26
N TRP A 61 -17.00 -11.74 -6.51
CA TRP A 61 -15.59 -11.86 -6.91
C TRP A 61 -14.69 -10.82 -6.24
N THR A 62 -15.22 -9.62 -5.94
CA THR A 62 -14.50 -8.59 -5.21
C THR A 62 -14.37 -8.96 -3.72
N VAL A 63 -15.45 -9.47 -3.12
CA VAL A 63 -15.46 -9.94 -1.71
C VAL A 63 -14.57 -11.17 -1.52
N LEU A 64 -14.48 -12.05 -2.50
CA LEU A 64 -13.60 -13.22 -2.52
C LEU A 64 -12.15 -12.88 -2.89
N PHE A 65 -11.81 -11.60 -3.13
CA PHE A 65 -10.46 -11.17 -3.51
C PHE A 65 -9.92 -11.82 -4.80
N LEU A 66 -10.79 -12.03 -5.80
CA LEU A 66 -10.47 -12.68 -7.08
C LEU A 66 -10.84 -11.82 -8.29
N ASN A 67 -11.27 -10.58 -8.07
CA ASN A 67 -11.73 -9.71 -9.14
C ASN A 67 -10.61 -9.35 -10.13
N ASN A 68 -9.34 -9.35 -9.74
CA ASN A 68 -8.21 -9.03 -10.62
C ASN A 68 -8.05 -10.01 -11.80
N PHE A 69 -8.59 -11.23 -11.71
CA PHE A 69 -8.63 -12.20 -12.81
C PHE A 69 -9.83 -12.02 -13.75
N LYS A 70 -10.79 -11.17 -13.37
CA LYS A 70 -12.00 -10.93 -14.16
C LYS A 70 -11.81 -9.75 -15.11
N LYS A 71 -12.40 -9.89 -16.31
CA LYS A 71 -12.43 -8.81 -17.31
C LYS A 71 -13.32 -7.67 -16.86
N ARG A 72 -14.51 -7.99 -16.36
CA ARG A 72 -15.44 -7.04 -15.71
C ARG A 72 -15.23 -7.11 -14.21
N ARG A 73 -15.22 -5.97 -13.53
CA ARG A 73 -14.93 -5.90 -12.10
C ARG A 73 -15.82 -4.89 -11.40
N CYS A 74 -16.28 -5.28 -10.23
CA CYS A 74 -16.89 -4.35 -9.30
C CYS A 74 -15.79 -3.54 -8.60
N LEU A 75 -15.93 -2.20 -8.61
CA LEU A 75 -14.98 -1.25 -8.04
C LEU A 75 -13.56 -1.44 -8.57
N VAL A 76 -13.25 -0.83 -9.72
CA VAL A 76 -12.02 -1.12 -10.48
C VAL A 76 -10.78 -1.12 -9.60
N HIS A 77 -10.60 -0.13 -8.73
CA HIS A 77 -9.43 0.04 -7.84
C HIS A 77 -9.19 -1.13 -6.88
N THR A 78 -10.22 -1.90 -6.53
CA THR A 78 -10.13 -2.99 -5.55
C THR A 78 -9.32 -4.21 -6.02
N TRP A 79 -8.92 -4.23 -7.30
CA TRP A 79 -7.97 -5.21 -7.85
C TRP A 79 -6.70 -5.34 -7.01
N TYR A 80 -6.23 -4.23 -6.43
CA TYR A 80 -5.01 -4.22 -5.63
C TYR A 80 -5.22 -4.92 -4.28
N LEU A 81 -6.39 -4.77 -3.64
CA LEU A 81 -6.71 -5.57 -2.43
C LEU A 81 -6.69 -7.07 -2.75
N SER A 82 -7.19 -7.46 -3.92
CA SER A 82 -7.21 -8.87 -4.35
C SER A 82 -5.79 -9.43 -4.47
N VAL A 83 -4.90 -8.69 -5.14
CA VAL A 83 -3.48 -9.06 -5.26
C VAL A 83 -2.81 -9.13 -3.88
N ASP A 84 -3.06 -8.15 -3.02
CA ASP A 84 -2.51 -8.10 -1.66
C ASP A 84 -3.02 -9.24 -0.77
N MET A 85 -4.28 -9.68 -0.94
CA MET A 85 -4.80 -10.87 -0.26
C MET A 85 -4.17 -12.15 -0.78
N GLN A 86 -4.05 -12.30 -2.09
CA GLN A 86 -3.42 -13.47 -2.71
C GLN A 86 -1.96 -13.63 -2.29
N LEU A 87 -1.18 -12.55 -2.24
CA LEU A 87 0.21 -12.60 -1.80
C LEU A 87 0.32 -12.84 -0.29
N PHE A 88 -0.59 -12.27 0.51
CA PHE A 88 -0.63 -12.52 1.95
C PHE A 88 -0.95 -13.98 2.30
N LEU A 89 -1.77 -14.67 1.49
CA LEU A 89 -2.00 -16.10 1.66
C LEU A 89 -0.70 -16.90 1.56
N LEU A 90 0.28 -16.46 0.77
CA LEU A 90 1.61 -17.10 0.67
C LEU A 90 2.51 -16.82 1.88
N SER A 91 2.20 -15.81 2.68
CA SER A 91 3.08 -15.35 3.77
C SER A 91 3.42 -16.44 4.80
N PRO A 92 2.51 -17.32 5.27
CA PRO A 92 2.89 -18.34 6.25
C PRO A 92 3.84 -19.38 5.67
N ILE A 93 3.69 -19.75 4.41
CA ILE A 93 4.58 -20.69 3.71
C ILE A 93 6.00 -20.11 3.67
N LEU A 94 6.11 -18.83 3.29
CA LEU A 94 7.39 -18.14 3.24
C LEU A 94 8.01 -17.94 4.64
N LEU A 95 7.18 -17.64 5.65
CA LEU A 95 7.65 -17.52 7.04
C LEU A 95 8.16 -18.86 7.60
N ILE A 96 7.45 -19.96 7.35
CA ILE A 96 7.87 -21.31 7.76
C ILE A 96 9.16 -21.70 7.04
N SER A 97 9.25 -21.40 5.74
CA SER A 97 10.45 -21.62 4.93
C SER A 97 11.67 -20.88 5.48
N LEU A 98 11.51 -19.60 5.83
CA LEU A 98 12.57 -18.79 6.46
C LEU A 98 12.93 -19.29 7.86
N TYR A 99 11.96 -19.70 8.66
CA TYR A 99 12.20 -20.25 9.99
C TYR A 99 13.01 -21.56 9.93
N LYS A 100 12.69 -22.45 8.97
CA LYS A 100 13.34 -23.76 8.84
C LYS A 100 14.70 -23.71 8.16
N TRP A 101 14.85 -22.88 7.12
CA TRP A 101 16.04 -22.88 6.25
C TRP A 101 16.85 -21.58 6.27
N GLY A 102 16.41 -20.56 6.99
CA GLY A 102 17.14 -19.32 7.23
C GLY A 102 17.64 -18.66 5.94
N LYS A 103 18.97 -18.53 5.83
CA LYS A 103 19.64 -17.88 4.68
C LYS A 103 19.37 -18.58 3.34
N LYS A 104 19.19 -19.90 3.32
CA LYS A 104 18.92 -20.65 2.07
C LYS A 104 17.54 -20.28 1.50
N ALA A 105 16.53 -20.17 2.35
CA ALA A 105 15.21 -19.70 1.96
C ALA A 105 15.24 -18.24 1.49
N ALA A 106 15.99 -17.38 2.17
CA ALA A 106 16.17 -15.99 1.74
C ALA A 106 16.81 -15.91 0.34
N ALA A 107 17.85 -16.71 0.07
CA ALA A 107 18.45 -16.81 -1.26
C ALA A 107 17.44 -17.30 -2.32
N GLY A 108 16.60 -18.30 -1.98
CA GLY A 108 15.52 -18.76 -2.86
C GLY A 108 14.51 -17.66 -3.21
N ILE A 109 14.14 -16.81 -2.24
CA ILE A 109 13.25 -15.67 -2.49
C ILE A 109 13.92 -14.62 -3.38
N VAL A 110 15.23 -14.36 -3.21
CA VAL A 110 15.97 -13.45 -4.11
C VAL A 110 15.99 -13.99 -5.53
N ILE A 111 16.22 -15.30 -5.72
CA ILE A 111 16.13 -15.93 -7.05
C ILE A 111 14.73 -15.76 -7.63
N LEU A 112 13.68 -15.96 -6.83
CA LEU A 112 12.30 -15.76 -7.27
C LEU A 112 12.03 -14.30 -7.70
N ILE A 113 12.55 -13.31 -6.98
CA ILE A 113 12.46 -11.88 -7.34
C ILE A 113 13.10 -11.64 -8.72
N VAL A 114 14.30 -12.20 -8.96
CA VAL A 114 15.01 -12.06 -10.24
C VAL A 114 14.22 -12.73 -11.37
N LEU A 115 13.71 -13.95 -11.16
CA LEU A 115 12.91 -14.68 -12.15
C LEU A 115 11.61 -13.95 -12.50
N LEU A 116 10.88 -13.45 -11.50
CA LEU A 116 9.64 -12.70 -11.72
C LEU A 116 9.89 -11.39 -12.47
N SER A 117 10.98 -10.69 -12.14
CA SER A 117 11.37 -9.46 -12.82
C SER A 117 11.80 -9.73 -14.26
N GLY A 118 12.56 -10.80 -14.51
CA GLY A 118 12.93 -11.25 -15.85
C GLY A 118 11.71 -11.68 -16.68
N CYS A 119 10.75 -12.38 -16.06
CA CYS A 119 9.49 -12.76 -16.70
C CYS A 119 8.66 -11.53 -17.09
N LEU A 120 8.56 -10.53 -16.21
CA LEU A 120 7.88 -9.27 -16.50
C LEU A 120 8.53 -8.56 -17.70
N PHE A 121 9.86 -8.39 -17.66
CA PHE A 121 10.62 -7.77 -18.74
C PHE A 121 10.43 -8.50 -20.08
N ALA A 122 10.59 -9.83 -20.08
CA ALA A 122 10.40 -10.65 -21.26
C ALA A 122 8.97 -10.56 -21.81
N THR A 123 7.96 -10.55 -20.93
CA THR A 123 6.55 -10.43 -21.34
C THR A 123 6.28 -9.09 -22.01
N MET A 124 6.81 -7.99 -21.47
CA MET A 124 6.63 -6.66 -22.06
C MET A 124 7.33 -6.55 -23.42
N LEU A 125 8.58 -7.03 -23.50
CA LEU A 125 9.39 -6.96 -24.71
C LEU A 125 8.82 -7.85 -25.83
N ALA A 126 8.50 -9.12 -25.54
CA ALA A 126 8.02 -10.08 -26.54
C ALA A 126 6.64 -9.72 -27.11
N ASN A 127 5.77 -9.12 -26.29
CA ASN A 127 4.40 -8.78 -26.72
C ASN A 127 4.24 -7.32 -27.15
N ASN A 128 5.31 -6.53 -27.15
CA ASN A 128 5.28 -5.09 -27.41
C ASN A 128 4.21 -4.35 -26.60
N TYR A 129 4.09 -4.69 -25.30
CA TYR A 129 3.14 -4.04 -24.41
C TYR A 129 3.64 -2.67 -23.99
N SER A 130 2.80 -1.66 -24.23
CA SER A 130 3.02 -0.31 -23.74
C SER A 130 2.05 0.03 -22.60
N MET A 131 2.61 0.61 -21.54
CA MET A 131 2.00 1.16 -20.33
C MET A 131 1.99 2.68 -20.33
N LEU A 132 2.66 3.36 -21.28
CA LEU A 132 2.53 4.80 -21.45
C LEU A 132 1.07 5.19 -21.76
N PHE A 133 0.58 6.25 -21.14
CA PHE A 133 -0.79 6.72 -21.31
C PHE A 133 -1.16 6.95 -22.79
N LYS A 134 -0.25 7.53 -23.58
CA LYS A 134 -0.45 7.83 -25.01
C LYS A 134 -0.61 6.60 -25.92
N LYS A 135 -0.14 5.42 -25.49
CA LYS A 135 -0.13 4.18 -26.30
C LYS A 135 -0.56 2.95 -25.49
N ILE A 136 -1.42 3.14 -24.51
CA ILE A 136 -1.74 2.10 -23.54
C ILE A 136 -2.31 0.84 -24.21
N SER A 137 -1.68 -0.31 -24.00
CA SER A 137 -2.14 -1.59 -24.53
C SER A 137 -3.20 -2.19 -23.63
N ARG A 138 -4.43 -2.39 -24.13
CA ARG A 138 -5.50 -3.06 -23.37
C ARG A 138 -5.10 -4.45 -22.88
N ALA A 139 -4.41 -5.23 -23.73
CA ALA A 139 -3.89 -6.54 -23.37
C ALA A 139 -2.79 -6.45 -22.32
N GLY A 140 -1.90 -5.46 -22.45
CA GLY A 140 -0.88 -5.14 -21.44
C GLY A 140 -1.53 -4.83 -20.09
N VAL A 141 -2.50 -3.92 -20.04
CA VAL A 141 -3.20 -3.56 -18.79
C VAL A 141 -3.77 -4.80 -18.09
N MET A 142 -4.39 -5.72 -18.83
CA MET A 142 -4.93 -6.95 -18.25
C MET A 142 -3.85 -7.92 -17.78
N LYS A 143 -2.81 -8.15 -18.58
CA LYS A 143 -1.80 -9.19 -18.31
C LYS A 143 -0.62 -8.73 -17.45
N VAL A 144 -0.34 -7.44 -17.40
CA VAL A 144 0.82 -6.86 -16.71
C VAL A 144 0.41 -6.04 -15.50
N TYR A 145 -0.62 -5.19 -15.64
CA TYR A 145 -1.02 -4.30 -14.54
C TYR A 145 -1.91 -5.02 -13.50
N PHE A 146 -2.89 -5.82 -13.91
CA PHE A 146 -3.80 -6.51 -12.97
C PHE A 146 -3.31 -7.89 -12.51
N ALA A 147 -2.26 -8.41 -13.10
CA ALA A 147 -1.77 -9.75 -12.80
C ALA A 147 -0.97 -9.80 -11.48
N THR A 148 -1.27 -10.78 -10.63
CA THR A 148 -0.69 -10.92 -9.29
C THR A 148 0.82 -11.13 -9.32
N HIS A 149 1.31 -11.94 -10.26
CA HIS A 149 2.73 -12.31 -10.33
C HIS A 149 3.65 -11.11 -10.62
N THR A 150 3.17 -10.08 -11.31
CA THR A 150 3.98 -8.90 -11.61
C THR A 150 4.17 -8.02 -10.36
N HIS A 151 3.24 -8.08 -9.40
CA HIS A 151 3.28 -7.34 -8.13
C HIS A 151 3.89 -8.14 -6.98
N ALA A 152 4.16 -9.44 -7.19
CA ALA A 152 4.84 -10.26 -6.21
C ALA A 152 6.26 -9.75 -5.91
N THR A 153 6.97 -9.22 -6.91
CA THR A 153 8.34 -8.68 -6.76
C THR A 153 8.46 -7.62 -5.65
N PRO A 154 7.76 -6.46 -5.71
CA PRO A 154 7.86 -5.46 -4.64
C PRO A 154 7.38 -5.98 -3.28
N TRP A 155 6.37 -6.86 -3.27
CA TRP A 155 5.88 -7.49 -2.05
C TRP A 155 6.94 -8.39 -1.39
N LEU A 156 7.64 -9.21 -2.17
CA LEU A 156 8.72 -10.09 -1.69
C LEU A 156 9.93 -9.30 -1.16
N ILE A 157 10.25 -8.16 -1.77
CA ILE A 157 11.31 -7.25 -1.28
C ILE A 157 10.94 -6.76 0.12
N GLY A 158 9.72 -6.24 0.30
CA GLY A 158 9.24 -5.81 1.61
C GLY A 158 9.19 -6.95 2.64
N PHE A 159 8.79 -8.15 2.21
CA PHE A 159 8.76 -9.34 3.06
C PHE A 159 10.16 -9.74 3.56
N LEU A 160 11.15 -9.82 2.65
CA LEU A 160 12.55 -10.10 3.01
C LEU A 160 13.12 -9.01 3.92
N PHE A 161 12.81 -7.76 3.65
CA PHE A 161 13.23 -6.64 4.49
C PHE A 161 12.64 -6.74 5.89
N GLY A 162 11.34 -7.07 6.02
CA GLY A 162 10.70 -7.32 7.32
C GLY A 162 11.37 -8.46 8.10
N TYR A 163 11.72 -9.56 7.42
CA TYR A 163 12.50 -10.64 8.04
C TYR A 163 13.90 -10.19 8.49
N PHE A 164 14.59 -9.41 7.66
CA PHE A 164 15.88 -8.81 7.99
C PHE A 164 15.79 -7.91 9.24
N LEU A 165 14.75 -7.09 9.35
CA LEU A 165 14.52 -6.27 10.54
C LEU A 165 14.22 -7.11 11.78
N HIS A 166 13.45 -8.19 11.64
CA HIS A 166 13.16 -9.10 12.75
C HIS A 166 14.43 -9.74 13.32
N LEU A 167 15.35 -10.19 12.46
CA LEU A 167 16.63 -10.77 12.89
C LEU A 167 17.57 -9.76 13.56
N ASN A 168 17.43 -8.48 13.22
CA ASN A 168 18.36 -7.43 13.65
C ASN A 168 17.71 -6.39 14.58
N THR A 169 16.55 -6.69 15.18
CA THR A 169 15.77 -5.73 15.98
C THR A 169 16.58 -5.09 17.12
N ASN A 170 17.53 -5.81 17.71
CA ASN A 170 18.36 -5.30 18.81
C ASN A 170 19.79 -4.91 18.39
N LYS A 171 20.12 -4.94 17.09
CA LYS A 171 21.46 -4.66 16.61
C LYS A 171 21.54 -3.23 16.07
N LYS A 172 22.48 -2.46 16.60
CA LYS A 172 22.88 -1.17 16.01
C LYS A 172 23.99 -1.42 15.01
N PHE A 173 23.80 -0.97 13.77
CA PHE A 173 24.81 -1.06 12.73
C PHE A 173 25.60 0.25 12.74
N GLN A 174 26.92 0.17 12.92
CA GLN A 174 27.80 1.33 12.78
C GLN A 174 28.21 1.46 11.30
N LEU A 175 27.50 2.29 10.55
CA LEU A 175 27.81 2.60 9.15
C LEU A 175 28.77 3.79 9.06
N SER A 176 29.69 3.71 8.09
CA SER A 176 30.55 4.84 7.76
C SER A 176 29.73 5.98 7.16
N ARG A 177 30.21 7.22 7.33
CA ARG A 177 29.54 8.41 6.80
C ARG A 177 29.33 8.33 5.28
N VAL A 178 30.32 7.79 4.58
CA VAL A 178 30.28 7.58 3.11
C VAL A 178 29.15 6.62 2.73
N SER A 179 28.99 5.50 3.45
CA SER A 179 27.93 4.53 3.18
C SER A 179 26.53 5.10 3.42
N VAL A 180 26.37 5.97 4.42
CA VAL A 180 25.09 6.62 4.70
C VAL A 180 24.74 7.62 3.60
N TRP A 181 25.68 8.48 3.20
CA TRP A 181 25.47 9.45 2.12
C TRP A 181 25.22 8.77 0.78
N SER A 182 26.00 7.74 0.42
CA SER A 182 25.79 7.02 -0.83
C SER A 182 24.43 6.32 -0.85
N GLY A 183 23.99 5.74 0.27
CA GLY A 183 22.67 5.15 0.40
C GLY A 183 21.54 6.16 0.22
N TRP A 184 21.65 7.35 0.82
CA TRP A 184 20.66 8.43 0.63
C TRP A 184 20.63 8.96 -0.80
N ILE A 185 21.78 9.21 -1.41
CA ILE A 185 21.88 9.66 -2.81
C ILE A 185 21.25 8.63 -3.75
N LEU A 186 21.60 7.34 -3.58
CA LEU A 186 21.05 6.26 -4.39
C LEU A 186 19.54 6.12 -4.18
N CYS A 187 19.07 6.21 -2.93
CA CYS A 187 17.64 6.18 -2.59
C CYS A 187 16.86 7.30 -3.28
N LEU A 188 17.34 8.55 -3.18
CA LEU A 188 16.70 9.70 -3.81
C LEU A 188 16.75 9.59 -5.34
N ALA A 189 17.85 9.12 -5.91
CA ALA A 189 17.96 8.86 -7.34
C ALA A 189 16.95 7.81 -7.82
N MET A 190 16.78 6.71 -7.08
CA MET A 190 15.79 5.67 -7.39
C MET A 190 14.35 6.19 -7.33
N ILE A 191 14.00 6.97 -6.30
CA ILE A 191 12.66 7.57 -6.15
C ILE A 191 12.41 8.58 -7.28
N PHE A 192 13.36 9.49 -7.51
CA PHE A 192 13.24 10.54 -8.50
C PHE A 192 13.11 9.98 -9.92
N THR A 193 13.96 9.03 -10.29
CA THR A 193 13.88 8.36 -11.61
C THR A 193 12.58 7.58 -11.76
N SER A 194 12.10 6.92 -10.71
CA SER A 194 10.82 6.21 -10.76
C SER A 194 9.63 7.13 -11.04
N ILE A 195 9.64 8.37 -10.54
CA ILE A 195 8.55 9.33 -10.73
C ILE A 195 8.69 10.07 -12.06
N PHE A 196 9.88 10.54 -12.40
CA PHE A 196 10.05 11.56 -13.44
C PHE A 196 10.66 11.05 -14.75
N ALA A 197 11.18 9.83 -14.84
CA ALA A 197 11.93 9.41 -16.03
C ALA A 197 11.08 9.40 -17.31
N LEU A 198 9.78 9.09 -17.23
CA LEU A 198 8.89 9.10 -18.40
C LEU A 198 8.18 10.44 -18.64
N PHE A 199 8.41 11.47 -17.81
CA PHE A 199 7.65 12.72 -17.88
C PHE A 199 7.70 13.38 -19.26
N TRP A 200 8.86 13.35 -19.92
CA TRP A 200 9.04 13.94 -21.25
C TRP A 200 8.46 13.03 -22.35
N ASP A 201 8.63 11.72 -22.21
CA ASP A 201 8.15 10.74 -23.18
C ASP A 201 6.61 10.61 -23.20
N GLU A 202 5.93 10.95 -22.10
CA GLU A 202 4.47 10.95 -22.05
C GLU A 202 3.81 12.14 -22.75
N LYS A 203 4.57 13.20 -23.08
CA LYS A 203 4.01 14.35 -23.82
C LYS A 203 3.48 13.90 -25.17
N TRP A 204 2.31 14.41 -25.54
CA TRP A 204 1.66 14.10 -26.83
C TRP A 204 2.51 14.46 -28.06
N SER A 205 3.42 15.43 -27.92
CA SER A 205 4.37 15.84 -28.95
C SER A 205 5.67 15.02 -28.99
N ALA A 206 5.92 14.17 -28.00
CA ALA A 206 7.18 13.42 -27.91
C ALA A 206 7.16 12.17 -28.79
N SER A 207 8.32 11.86 -29.37
CA SER A 207 8.56 10.63 -30.11
C SER A 207 8.18 9.37 -29.31
N PRO A 208 7.79 8.27 -29.97
CA PRO A 208 7.48 7.03 -29.27
C PRO A 208 8.75 6.47 -28.61
N LEU A 209 8.68 6.19 -27.31
CA LEU A 209 9.73 5.50 -26.59
C LEU A 209 9.85 4.06 -27.13
N SER A 210 11.09 3.56 -27.23
CA SER A 210 11.31 2.17 -27.65
C SER A 210 10.71 1.19 -26.65
N THR A 211 10.13 0.09 -27.13
CA THR A 211 9.59 -0.99 -26.27
C THR A 211 10.64 -1.48 -25.28
N LEU A 212 11.92 -1.51 -25.68
CA LEU A 212 13.03 -1.92 -24.84
C LEU A 212 13.21 -0.99 -23.63
N ALA A 213 13.30 0.32 -23.87
CA ALA A 213 13.47 1.32 -22.82
C ALA A 213 12.26 1.33 -21.87
N GLU A 214 11.04 1.23 -22.42
CA GLU A 214 9.82 1.14 -21.65
C GLU A 214 9.79 -0.11 -20.75
N SER A 215 10.17 -1.27 -21.29
CA SER A 215 10.23 -2.54 -20.55
C SER A 215 11.24 -2.49 -19.41
N PHE A 216 12.41 -1.88 -19.63
CA PHE A 216 13.40 -1.65 -18.57
C PHE A 216 12.86 -0.72 -17.51
N TYR A 217 12.33 0.45 -17.90
CA TYR A 217 11.77 1.40 -16.95
C TYR A 217 10.70 0.74 -16.08
N TYR A 218 9.73 0.05 -16.67
CA TYR A 218 8.62 -0.54 -15.94
C TYR A 218 9.06 -1.67 -15.00
N THR A 219 10.05 -2.46 -15.40
CA THR A 219 10.57 -3.57 -14.57
C THR A 219 11.45 -3.03 -13.44
N LEU A 220 12.34 -2.09 -13.74
CA LEU A 220 13.29 -1.54 -12.76
C LEU A 220 12.60 -0.67 -11.73
N THR A 221 11.58 0.11 -12.08
CA THR A 221 10.83 0.91 -11.11
C THR A 221 10.12 0.06 -10.06
N ARG A 222 9.62 -1.13 -10.44
CA ARG A 222 9.03 -2.11 -9.51
C ARG A 222 10.05 -2.72 -8.53
N LEU A 223 11.35 -2.61 -8.82
CA LEU A 223 12.44 -3.00 -7.93
C LEU A 223 13.00 -1.81 -7.14
N ALA A 224 13.27 -0.71 -7.82
CA ALA A 224 13.92 0.48 -7.28
C ALA A 224 13.07 1.15 -6.20
N TRP A 225 11.77 1.29 -6.44
CA TRP A 225 10.86 1.92 -5.47
C TRP A 225 10.81 1.21 -4.11
N PRO A 226 10.51 -0.10 -4.01
CA PRO A 226 10.49 -0.78 -2.72
C PRO A 226 11.87 -0.85 -2.06
N VAL A 227 12.97 -1.00 -2.82
CA VAL A 227 14.33 -1.00 -2.27
C VAL A 227 14.67 0.36 -1.66
N ALA A 228 14.33 1.45 -2.36
CA ALA A 228 14.49 2.81 -1.84
C ALA A 228 13.73 3.00 -0.52
N LEU A 229 12.47 2.57 -0.46
CA LEU A 229 11.67 2.65 0.77
C LEU A 229 12.27 1.80 1.90
N CYS A 230 12.80 0.62 1.60
CA CYS A 230 13.50 -0.20 2.59
C CYS A 230 14.71 0.54 3.18
N TRP A 231 15.49 1.25 2.35
CA TRP A 231 16.59 2.08 2.82
C TRP A 231 16.11 3.22 3.71
N VAL A 232 15.05 3.96 3.33
CA VAL A 232 14.49 5.04 4.16
C VAL A 232 14.12 4.53 5.54
N VAL A 233 13.39 3.41 5.62
CA VAL A 233 12.99 2.80 6.88
C VAL A 233 14.21 2.38 7.69
N PHE A 234 15.16 1.67 7.07
CA PHE A 234 16.38 1.23 7.73
C PHE A 234 17.21 2.39 8.30
N ALA A 235 17.45 3.43 7.49
CA ALA A 235 18.19 4.61 7.90
C ALA A 235 17.51 5.34 9.06
N CYS A 236 16.18 5.48 9.02
CA CYS A 236 15.42 6.09 10.12
C CYS A 236 15.52 5.29 11.41
N MET A 237 15.36 3.96 11.36
CA MET A 237 15.45 3.11 12.55
C MET A 237 16.85 3.09 13.18
N GLN A 238 17.91 3.14 12.36
CA GLN A 238 19.28 3.08 12.88
C GLN A 238 19.82 4.46 13.32
N GLY A 239 19.00 5.51 13.25
CA GLY A 239 19.39 6.87 13.65
C GLY A 239 20.13 7.67 12.56
N TYR A 240 20.23 7.15 11.34
CA TYR A 240 20.82 7.82 10.18
C TYR A 240 19.80 8.64 9.36
N GLY A 241 18.59 8.82 9.89
CA GLY A 241 17.49 9.48 9.18
C GLY A 241 17.42 11.00 9.33
N GLY A 242 18.03 11.59 10.36
CA GLY A 242 18.05 13.05 10.57
C GLY A 242 16.67 13.72 10.37
N LEU A 243 16.59 14.64 9.40
CA LEU A 243 15.36 15.35 9.02
C LEU A 243 14.25 14.42 8.53
N ALA A 244 14.58 13.39 7.73
CA ALA A 244 13.60 12.45 7.21
C ALA A 244 12.91 11.69 8.36
N ASN A 245 13.67 11.28 9.38
CA ASN A 245 13.09 10.64 10.56
C ASN A 245 12.17 11.59 11.33
N SER A 246 12.60 12.84 11.55
CA SER A 246 11.77 13.85 12.25
C SER A 246 10.45 14.11 11.51
N PHE A 247 10.50 14.28 10.18
CA PHE A 247 9.32 14.51 9.36
C PHE A 247 8.38 13.30 9.33
N LEU A 248 8.90 12.09 9.08
CA LEU A 248 8.09 10.87 8.94
C LEU A 248 7.53 10.35 10.27
N SER A 249 8.21 10.63 11.39
CA SER A 249 7.73 10.25 12.74
C SER A 249 6.80 11.28 13.37
N SER A 250 6.54 12.41 12.69
CA SER A 250 5.68 13.48 13.19
C SER A 250 4.26 12.95 13.52
N PRO A 251 3.68 13.35 14.67
CA PRO A 251 2.33 12.95 15.06
C PRO A 251 1.25 13.43 14.09
N LEU A 252 1.55 14.44 13.25
CA LEU A 252 0.65 14.94 12.21
C LEU A 252 0.20 13.83 11.23
N TRP A 253 1.05 12.83 10.99
CA TRP A 253 0.74 11.73 10.07
C TRP A 253 -0.14 10.65 10.69
N GLN A 254 -0.28 10.59 12.02
CA GLN A 254 -1.05 9.55 12.70
C GLN A 254 -2.52 9.47 12.27
N PRO A 255 -3.31 10.57 12.21
CA PRO A 255 -4.71 10.50 11.77
C PRO A 255 -4.81 10.02 10.32
N LEU A 256 -3.98 10.56 9.42
CA LEU A 256 -3.99 10.17 8.01
C LEU A 256 -3.57 8.70 7.81
N SER A 257 -2.60 8.23 8.58
CA SER A 257 -2.17 6.83 8.58
C SER A 257 -3.30 5.89 9.00
N ARG A 258 -4.06 6.24 10.04
CA ARG A 258 -5.23 5.45 10.49
C ARG A 258 -6.36 5.43 9.47
N LEU A 259 -6.60 6.54 8.78
CA LEU A 259 -7.65 6.65 7.76
C LEU A 259 -7.24 6.13 6.38
N SER A 260 -5.96 5.80 6.16
CA SER A 260 -5.40 5.48 4.84
C SER A 260 -6.17 4.41 4.07
N PHE A 261 -6.61 3.34 4.76
CA PHE A 261 -7.41 2.28 4.14
C PHE A 261 -8.78 2.80 3.69
N SER A 262 -9.47 3.54 4.54
CA SER A 262 -10.76 4.14 4.17
C SER A 262 -10.62 5.17 3.04
N VAL A 263 -9.59 6.01 3.07
CA VAL A 263 -9.28 6.96 1.98
C VAL A 263 -9.10 6.20 0.66
N TYR A 264 -8.37 5.09 0.69
CA TYR A 264 -8.17 4.25 -0.48
C TYR A 264 -9.47 3.59 -0.99
N ILE A 265 -10.42 3.22 -0.14
CA ILE A 265 -11.72 2.69 -0.60
C ILE A 265 -12.59 3.78 -1.25
N TRP A 266 -12.58 5.00 -0.70
CA TRP A 266 -13.52 6.05 -1.13
C TRP A 266 -12.99 7.01 -2.19
N HIS A 267 -11.68 7.08 -2.45
CA HIS A 267 -11.13 8.10 -3.38
C HIS A 267 -11.70 8.04 -4.80
N ILE A 268 -11.94 6.83 -5.34
CA ILE A 268 -12.52 6.69 -6.69
C ILE A 268 -13.95 7.22 -6.75
N LEU A 269 -14.69 7.22 -5.63
CA LEU A 269 -16.07 7.70 -5.56
C LEU A 269 -16.14 9.16 -6.01
N PHE A 270 -15.33 10.01 -5.36
CA PHE A 270 -15.30 11.43 -5.65
C PHE A 270 -14.65 11.72 -7.00
N LEU A 271 -13.65 10.93 -7.43
CA LEU A 271 -13.09 11.07 -8.76
C LEU A 271 -14.15 10.81 -9.85
N GLU A 272 -14.96 9.76 -9.70
CA GLU A 272 -16.02 9.46 -10.67
C GLU A 272 -17.14 10.49 -10.64
N ILE A 273 -17.57 10.94 -9.45
CA ILE A 273 -18.58 12.00 -9.33
C ILE A 273 -18.11 13.26 -10.03
N ASN A 274 -16.90 13.72 -9.74
CA ASN A 274 -16.37 14.94 -10.38
C ASN A 274 -16.21 14.78 -11.89
N ALA A 275 -15.71 13.63 -12.36
CA ALA A 275 -15.52 13.37 -13.78
C ALA A 275 -16.85 13.27 -14.54
N LYS A 276 -17.85 12.58 -13.99
CA LYS A 276 -19.13 12.31 -14.67
C LYS A 276 -20.16 13.43 -14.51
N SER A 277 -20.00 14.28 -13.50
CA SER A 277 -20.84 15.48 -13.31
C SER A 277 -20.43 16.64 -14.21
N ALA A 278 -19.23 16.59 -14.83
CA ALA A 278 -18.74 17.64 -15.71
C ALA A 278 -19.69 17.85 -16.90
N ARG A 279 -20.14 19.10 -17.09
CA ARG A 279 -21.06 19.49 -18.17
C ARG A 279 -20.37 20.23 -19.32
N THR A 280 -19.13 20.67 -19.10
CA THR A 280 -18.34 21.46 -20.05
C THR A 280 -16.96 20.86 -20.20
N ILE A 281 -16.37 21.08 -21.38
CA ILE A 281 -14.98 20.72 -21.64
C ILE A 281 -14.11 21.63 -20.77
N SER A 282 -13.29 21.01 -19.91
CA SER A 282 -12.31 21.73 -19.11
C SER A 282 -11.00 21.84 -19.86
N TYR A 283 -10.43 23.05 -19.96
CA TYR A 283 -9.05 23.22 -20.39
C TYR A 283 -8.09 22.78 -19.28
N PHE A 284 -6.96 22.21 -19.69
CA PHE A 284 -5.91 21.83 -18.75
C PHE A 284 -5.22 23.08 -18.21
N SER A 285 -5.09 23.16 -16.89
CA SER A 285 -4.34 24.19 -16.18
C SER A 285 -3.87 23.60 -14.87
N ASP A 286 -2.59 23.80 -14.53
CA ASP A 286 -2.00 23.26 -13.30
C ASP A 286 -2.76 23.74 -12.06
N TYR A 287 -3.18 25.01 -12.04
CA TYR A 287 -4.00 25.57 -10.97
C TYR A 287 -5.36 24.88 -10.85
N SER A 288 -6.08 24.73 -11.96
CA SER A 288 -7.38 24.05 -11.98
C SER A 288 -7.26 22.59 -11.51
N GLN A 289 -6.19 21.90 -11.93
CA GLN A 289 -5.91 20.53 -11.54
C GLN A 289 -5.59 20.42 -10.04
N MET A 290 -4.83 21.38 -9.50
CA MET A 290 -4.53 21.47 -8.07
C MET A 290 -5.79 21.72 -7.24
N CYS A 291 -6.68 22.63 -7.67
CA CYS A 291 -7.97 22.85 -7.01
C CYS A 291 -8.85 21.59 -7.00
N LYS A 292 -8.93 20.87 -8.13
CA LYS A 292 -9.66 19.60 -8.22
C LYS A 292 -9.07 18.54 -7.29
N PHE A 293 -7.74 18.45 -7.22
CA PHE A 293 -7.05 17.54 -6.31
C PHE A 293 -7.41 17.83 -4.85
N TRP A 294 -7.24 19.06 -4.37
CA TRP A 294 -7.52 19.41 -2.97
C TRP A 294 -8.99 19.24 -2.60
N SER A 295 -9.91 19.59 -3.50
CA SER A 295 -11.34 19.35 -3.33
C SER A 295 -11.63 17.86 -3.17
N CYS A 296 -11.18 17.03 -4.11
CA CYS A 296 -11.39 15.59 -4.09
C CYS A 296 -10.75 14.94 -2.85
N PHE A 297 -9.52 15.34 -2.51
CA PHE A 297 -8.80 14.86 -1.34
C PHE A 297 -9.52 15.23 -0.04
N GLY A 298 -9.96 16.48 0.11
CA GLY A 298 -10.71 16.95 1.28
C GLY A 298 -11.99 16.16 1.50
N PHE A 299 -12.83 16.03 0.47
CA PHE A 299 -14.07 15.25 0.57
C PHE A 299 -13.81 13.76 0.85
N THR A 300 -12.77 13.19 0.25
CA THR A 300 -12.38 11.80 0.50
C THR A 300 -11.97 11.58 1.95
N VAL A 301 -11.15 12.47 2.52
CA VAL A 301 -10.71 12.38 3.92
C VAL A 301 -11.88 12.56 4.87
N LEU A 302 -12.79 13.50 4.61
CA LEU A 302 -14.00 13.71 5.43
C LEU A 302 -14.90 12.48 5.44
N LEU A 303 -15.23 11.92 4.27
CA LEU A 303 -16.04 10.70 4.19
C LEU A 303 -15.32 9.53 4.87
N SER A 304 -14.00 9.43 4.68
CA SER A 304 -13.20 8.35 5.27
C SER A 304 -13.17 8.42 6.79
N TYR A 305 -13.13 9.63 7.35
CA TYR A 305 -13.23 9.82 8.80
C TYR A 305 -14.57 9.31 9.34
N VAL A 306 -15.68 9.68 8.70
CA VAL A 306 -17.02 9.21 9.09
C VAL A 306 -17.13 7.69 8.98
N MET A 307 -16.69 7.11 7.87
CA MET A 307 -16.75 5.66 7.63
C MET A 307 -15.82 4.88 8.56
N TYR A 308 -14.66 5.44 8.91
CA TYR A 308 -13.78 4.87 9.91
C TYR A 308 -14.46 4.75 11.28
N LEU A 309 -15.16 5.80 11.74
CA LEU A 309 -15.85 5.78 13.03
C LEU A 309 -17.02 4.80 13.07
N ILE A 310 -17.79 4.71 11.97
CA ILE A 310 -18.98 3.86 11.91
C ILE A 310 -18.62 2.38 11.72
N ILE A 311 -17.55 2.08 10.99
CA ILE A 311 -17.24 0.73 10.52
C ILE A 311 -15.90 0.28 11.10
N GLU A 312 -14.79 0.88 10.64
CA GLU A 312 -13.46 0.34 10.93
C GLU A 312 -13.13 0.33 12.43
N ALA A 313 -13.50 1.37 13.19
CA ALA A 313 -13.24 1.48 14.61
C ALA A 313 -13.98 0.41 15.45
N PRO A 314 -15.30 0.18 15.29
CA PRO A 314 -16.00 -0.93 15.93
C PRO A 314 -15.41 -2.32 15.60
N PHE A 315 -15.12 -2.60 14.33
CA PHE A 315 -14.54 -3.89 13.92
C PHE A 315 -13.09 -4.07 14.42
N ALA A 316 -12.29 -2.99 14.49
CA ALA A 316 -10.98 -3.02 15.11
C ALA A 316 -11.06 -3.25 16.63
N GLY A 317 -12.09 -2.73 17.29
CA GLY A 317 -12.40 -3.05 18.68
C GLY A 317 -12.71 -4.54 18.87
N PHE A 318 -13.49 -5.13 17.97
CA PHE A 318 -13.82 -6.55 17.98
C PHE A 318 -12.57 -7.45 17.81
N ASP A 319 -11.64 -7.09 16.93
CA ASP A 319 -10.35 -7.80 16.78
C ASP A 319 -9.57 -7.87 18.11
N ASN A 320 -9.62 -6.82 18.92
CA ASN A 320 -8.94 -6.80 20.22
C ASN A 320 -9.55 -7.79 21.23
N PHE A 321 -10.84 -8.12 21.13
CA PHE A 321 -11.47 -9.12 21.99
C PHE A 321 -11.14 -10.55 21.57
N ILE A 322 -10.94 -10.80 20.26
CA ILE A 322 -10.54 -12.12 19.74
C ILE A 322 -9.11 -12.47 20.14
N ARG A 323 -8.25 -11.47 20.37
CA ARG A 323 -6.87 -11.72 20.81
C ARG A 323 -6.86 -12.36 22.19
N PRO A 324 -6.16 -13.50 22.38
CA PRO A 324 -5.99 -14.08 23.69
C PRO A 324 -5.34 -13.06 24.62
N ARG A 325 -6.07 -12.66 25.65
CA ARG A 325 -5.63 -11.74 26.70
C ARG A 325 -4.63 -12.48 27.57
N ASN A 326 -3.34 -12.43 27.23
CA ASN A 326 -2.32 -12.90 28.15
C ASN A 326 -2.37 -12.01 29.40
N MET A 327 -2.71 -12.61 30.55
CA MET A 327 -2.60 -12.01 31.87
C MET A 327 -1.14 -11.62 32.16
N GLU A 328 -0.68 -10.45 31.69
CA GLU A 328 0.56 -9.82 32.14
C GLU A 328 0.28 -8.64 33.10
N SER A 329 -0.81 -8.73 33.86
CA SER A 329 -1.25 -7.69 34.81
C SER A 329 -1.12 -8.09 36.29
N LYS A 330 -0.17 -8.96 36.66
CA LYS A 330 0.04 -9.32 38.08
C LYS A 330 1.44 -9.06 38.66
N THR A 331 2.38 -8.45 37.94
CA THR A 331 3.75 -8.24 38.47
C THR A 331 4.16 -6.77 38.62
N LYS A 332 3.26 -5.80 38.43
CA LYS A 332 3.60 -4.36 38.61
C LYS A 332 3.08 -3.72 39.90
N SER A 333 2.50 -4.48 40.84
CA SER A 333 1.96 -3.92 42.09
C SER A 333 2.82 -4.12 43.35
N VAL A 334 4.08 -4.59 43.25
CA VAL A 334 4.91 -4.89 44.44
C VAL A 334 6.02 -3.86 44.72
N HIS A 335 6.19 -2.81 43.89
CA HIS A 335 7.07 -1.69 44.26
C HIS A 335 6.33 -0.36 44.27
N LYS A 336 5.68 -0.10 45.40
CA LYS A 336 5.25 1.23 45.82
C LYS A 336 5.75 1.47 47.26
N GLN A 337 6.82 2.26 47.35
CA GLN A 337 7.27 3.15 48.45
C GLN A 337 7.70 2.54 49.81
N PRO A 338 8.59 3.21 50.59
CA PRO A 338 8.43 4.54 51.23
C PRO A 338 9.49 5.58 50.80
N GLU A 339 9.14 6.85 50.54
CA GLU A 339 9.13 8.00 51.48
C GLU A 339 10.50 8.35 52.11
N SER A 340 11.04 9.53 51.74
CA SER A 340 11.72 10.44 52.67
C SER A 340 11.72 11.87 52.11
N ASN A 341 11.02 12.77 52.78
CA ASN A 341 11.20 14.22 52.72
C ASN A 341 12.66 14.61 53.02
N CYS A 342 13.13 15.68 52.39
CA CYS A 342 13.72 16.82 53.10
C CYS A 342 13.90 18.00 52.13
N ASP A 343 13.20 19.08 52.45
CA ASP A 343 13.45 20.44 51.98
C ASP A 343 14.90 20.87 52.26
N PHE A 344 15.46 21.77 51.45
CA PHE A 344 16.09 22.99 51.97
C PHE A 344 16.26 24.05 50.87
N GLU A 345 15.96 25.27 51.29
CA GLU A 345 15.86 26.54 50.59
C GLU A 345 17.21 27.21 50.23
N LEU A 346 17.10 28.15 49.27
CA LEU A 346 17.70 29.50 49.18
C LEU A 346 19.23 29.73 49.15
N ASN A 347 19.60 30.62 48.22
CA ASN A 347 20.68 31.63 48.23
C ASN A 347 22.08 31.13 48.63
N THR A 348 23.10 31.17 47.77
CA THR A 348 23.73 32.37 47.18
C THR A 348 24.72 31.93 46.12
#